data_AF-A0A9N9B6C1-F1
#
_entry.id   AF-A0A9N9B6C1-F1
#
_cell.length_a   1.000
_cell.length_b   1.000
_cell.length_c   1.000
_cell.angle_alpha   90.00
_cell.angle_beta   90.00
_cell.angle_gamma   90.00
#
_symmetry.space_group_name_H-M   'P 1'
#
loop_
_entity.id
_entity.type
_entity.pdbx_description
1 polymer ?
#
loop_
_entity_poly.entity_id
_entity_poly.type
_entity_poly.pdbx_seq_one_letter_code
_entity_poly.pdbx_strand_id
1 'polypeptide(L)'
;YNIKKRDAFDNSYMIDKNLYDIVIVGGGITGSALACALDIGVWENIIQERIKPFKDMQVWDGISNARIRFNSDFIDKNVEAIAWIMENHNIQHAILTKLAQNKDSNVNFLENTKVERIMFDNIDYENEQFDLSDWPTLELSNGRILKARLLIGADGINSIVRSFANIESLGWDYNASAVVATLQVDPLVENIAAWQRFLPTGPIAMLPIKNGFSSMVWSTTPTLASKIRKLPSNNFVHLVNAAIHLRVADLEYLYSQLENNAIDFSKEFEWRQSVEKKAGIGNNPEEIFPPLILDIQEKSRAEFPLKMRNAETDVQSLVKVIEHGVITGQDLGNLQYIYV
;
A
#
# COMPACT_ATOMS: atom_id res chain seq x y z
N TYR A 1 29.24 -16.22 5.18
CA TYR A 1 30.12 -16.70 4.11
C TYR A 1 31.15 -15.63 3.82
N ASN A 2 32.44 -15.98 3.89
CA ASN A 2 33.57 -15.04 3.70
C ASN A 2 33.47 -14.36 2.33
N ILE A 3 33.03 -13.11 2.33
CA ILE A 3 33.20 -12.21 1.20
C ILE A 3 34.71 -12.09 0.99
N LYS A 4 35.23 -12.70 -0.07
CA LYS A 4 36.60 -12.45 -0.49
C LYS A 4 36.68 -10.97 -0.84
N LYS A 5 37.34 -10.21 0.04
CA LYS A 5 37.87 -8.89 -0.27
C LYS A 5 38.78 -9.08 -1.49
N ARG A 6 38.33 -8.65 -2.67
CA ARG A 6 39.20 -8.52 -3.83
C ARG A 6 40.26 -7.50 -3.41
N ASP A 7 41.53 -7.82 -3.64
CA ASP A 7 42.67 -7.06 -3.15
C ASP A 7 42.47 -5.56 -3.39
N ALA A 8 42.86 -4.77 -2.39
CA ALA A 8 42.87 -3.32 -2.45
C ALA A 8 43.64 -2.89 -3.70
N PHE A 9 42.92 -2.43 -4.71
CA PHE A 9 43.53 -1.76 -5.85
C PHE A 9 44.03 -0.39 -5.39
N ASP A 10 45.24 -0.11 -5.86
CA ASP A 10 46.16 0.92 -5.42
C ASP A 10 45.53 2.31 -5.24
N ASN A 11 45.88 2.95 -4.13
CA ASN A 11 45.45 4.29 -3.75
C ASN A 11 46.11 5.33 -4.67
N SER A 12 45.46 5.77 -5.77
CA SER A 12 45.78 7.08 -6.39
C SER A 12 44.78 7.61 -7.43
N TYR A 13 43.53 7.14 -7.51
CA TYR A 13 42.54 7.71 -8.43
C TYR A 13 41.24 8.06 -7.72
N MET A 14 40.83 9.32 -7.88
CA MET A 14 39.58 9.87 -7.37
C MET A 14 38.42 9.10 -8.01
N ILE A 15 37.89 8.09 -7.32
CA ILE A 15 36.62 7.47 -7.68
C ILE A 15 35.58 8.59 -7.66
N ASP A 16 35.02 8.92 -8.81
CA ASP A 16 33.98 9.93 -8.90
C ASP A 16 32.82 9.49 -7.99
N LYS A 17 32.42 10.35 -7.04
CA LYS A 17 31.47 10.02 -5.95
C LYS A 17 30.03 9.72 -6.44
N ASN A 18 29.86 9.61 -7.76
CA ASN A 18 28.59 9.55 -8.47
C ASN A 18 28.39 8.25 -9.27
N LEU A 19 29.30 7.27 -9.14
CA LEU A 19 29.21 5.95 -9.76
C LEU A 19 28.62 4.93 -8.77
N TYR A 20 27.60 4.19 -9.21
CA TYR A 20 26.91 3.19 -8.40
C TYR A 20 26.73 1.88 -9.18
N ASP A 21 26.79 0.73 -8.50
CA ASP A 21 26.44 -0.55 -9.12
C ASP A 21 24.92 -0.67 -9.32
N ILE A 22 24.13 -0.23 -8.33
CA ILE A 22 22.66 -0.28 -8.36
C ILE A 22 22.08 1.05 -7.88
N VAL A 23 21.10 1.59 -8.62
CA VAL A 23 20.28 2.71 -8.19
C VAL A 23 18.81 2.28 -8.16
N ILE A 24 18.16 2.47 -7.01
CA ILE A 24 16.71 2.24 -6.85
C ILE A 24 16.01 3.60 -6.82
N VAL A 25 15.12 3.84 -7.77
CA VAL A 25 14.34 5.08 -7.85
C VAL A 25 12.97 4.84 -7.25
N GLY A 26 12.67 5.49 -6.12
CA GLY A 26 11.34 5.47 -5.48
C GLY A 26 11.33 4.82 -4.10
N GLY A 27 10.93 5.60 -3.08
CA GLY A 27 10.85 5.17 -1.67
C GLY A 27 9.47 4.66 -1.22
N GLY A 28 8.60 4.29 -2.17
CA GLY A 28 7.28 3.72 -1.88
C GLY A 28 7.38 2.32 -1.27
N ILE A 29 6.25 1.64 -1.09
CA ILE A 29 6.20 0.28 -0.52
C ILE A 29 7.03 -0.72 -1.36
N THR A 30 7.10 -0.55 -2.67
CA THR A 30 7.87 -1.42 -3.57
C THR A 30 9.37 -1.26 -3.37
N GLY A 31 9.90 -0.03 -3.41
CA GLY A 31 11.32 0.22 -3.16
C GLY A 31 11.72 -0.14 -1.71
N SER A 32 10.79 0.07 -0.79
CA SER A 32 10.88 -0.36 0.60
C SER A 32 10.96 -1.89 0.76
N ALA A 33 10.06 -2.63 0.13
CA ALA A 33 10.04 -4.09 0.18
C ALA A 33 11.28 -4.69 -0.50
N LEU A 34 11.76 -4.07 -1.58
CA LEU A 34 13.00 -4.47 -2.24
C LEU A 34 14.21 -4.26 -1.31
N ALA A 35 14.25 -3.15 -0.57
CA ALA A 35 15.27 -2.94 0.48
C ALA A 35 15.18 -4.00 1.58
N CYS A 36 13.97 -4.40 2.01
CA CYS A 36 13.80 -5.51 2.95
C CYS A 36 14.30 -6.85 2.40
N ALA A 37 14.02 -7.14 1.12
CA ALA A 37 14.40 -8.40 0.47
C ALA A 37 15.92 -8.56 0.31
N LEU A 38 16.67 -7.45 0.33
CA LEU A 38 18.13 -7.44 0.38
C LEU A 38 18.69 -7.79 1.78
N ASP A 39 17.88 -8.40 2.64
CA ASP A 39 18.22 -8.87 4.00
C ASP A 39 18.80 -7.77 4.90
N ILE A 40 18.27 -6.55 4.77
CA ILE A 40 18.77 -5.38 5.50
C ILE A 40 18.42 -5.44 7.01
N GLY A 41 17.68 -6.45 7.50
CA GLY A 41 17.33 -6.57 8.92
C GLY A 41 16.29 -5.52 9.37
N VAL A 42 15.34 -5.19 8.49
CA VAL A 42 14.36 -4.11 8.69
C VAL A 42 13.39 -4.40 9.83
N TRP A 43 13.05 -5.68 10.05
CA TRP A 43 12.02 -6.09 11.01
C TRP A 43 12.27 -5.59 12.43
N GLU A 44 13.54 -5.46 12.83
CA GLU A 44 13.97 -4.95 14.13
C GLU A 44 13.50 -3.51 14.42
N ASN A 45 13.27 -2.72 13.38
CA ASN A 45 12.84 -1.32 13.49
C ASN A 45 11.33 -1.14 13.26
N ILE A 46 10.58 -2.22 13.06
CA ILE A 46 9.11 -2.18 12.96
C ILE A 46 8.53 -1.96 14.36
N ILE A 47 7.68 -0.94 14.49
CA ILE A 47 7.01 -0.61 15.76
C ILE A 47 5.90 -1.64 15.99
N GLN A 48 6.16 -2.63 16.84
CA GLN A 48 5.25 -3.75 17.13
C GLN A 48 3.93 -3.26 17.75
N GLU A 49 3.97 -2.15 18.49
CA GLU A 49 2.80 -1.51 19.08
C GLU A 49 1.80 -1.02 18.03
N ARG A 50 2.21 -0.86 16.77
CA ARG A 50 1.36 -0.41 15.65
C ARG A 50 0.87 -1.54 14.76
N ILE A 51 1.21 -2.79 15.09
CA ILE A 51 0.70 -3.97 14.38
C ILE A 51 -0.51 -4.51 15.14
N LYS A 52 -1.61 -4.78 14.44
CA LYS A 52 -2.77 -5.44 15.04
C LYS A 52 -3.05 -6.79 14.37
N PRO A 53 -2.96 -7.92 15.10
CA PRO A 53 -3.50 -9.19 14.62
C PRO A 53 -5.02 -9.16 14.63
N PHE A 54 -5.64 -9.90 13.72
CA PHE A 54 -7.05 -10.23 13.79
C PHE A 54 -7.28 -11.73 13.57
N LYS A 55 -8.20 -12.28 14.36
CA LYS A 55 -8.49 -13.73 14.44
C LYS A 55 -9.69 -14.16 13.62
N ASP A 56 -10.52 -13.20 13.22
CA ASP A 56 -11.80 -13.46 12.58
C ASP A 56 -11.95 -12.56 11.36
N MET A 57 -12.53 -13.09 10.30
CA MET A 57 -12.93 -12.34 9.12
C MET A 57 -14.33 -12.78 8.73
N GLN A 58 -15.23 -11.82 8.59
CA GLN A 58 -16.59 -12.08 8.13
C GLN A 58 -16.88 -11.32 6.86
N VAL A 59 -17.36 -12.08 5.88
CA VAL A 59 -17.73 -11.58 4.55
C VAL A 59 -19.18 -11.90 4.31
N TRP A 60 -19.98 -10.92 3.89
CA TRP A 60 -21.37 -11.16 3.57
C TRP A 60 -21.87 -10.37 2.37
N ASP A 61 -22.87 -10.94 1.71
CA ASP A 61 -23.61 -10.29 0.63
C ASP A 61 -24.73 -9.42 1.20
N GLY A 62 -24.82 -8.17 0.73
CA GLY A 62 -25.75 -7.18 1.27
C GLY A 62 -27.22 -7.41 0.88
N ILE A 63 -27.50 -8.20 -0.16
CA ILE A 63 -28.86 -8.48 -0.65
C ILE A 63 -29.39 -9.78 -0.04
N SER A 64 -28.66 -10.88 -0.23
CA SER A 64 -29.05 -12.22 0.20
C SER A 64 -28.73 -12.52 1.67
N ASN A 65 -27.88 -11.70 2.31
CA ASN A 65 -27.32 -11.94 3.63
C ASN A 65 -26.53 -13.26 3.74
N ALA A 66 -26.14 -13.88 2.62
CA ALA A 66 -25.25 -15.03 2.63
C ALA A 66 -23.91 -14.62 3.27
N ARG A 67 -23.43 -15.42 4.24
CA ARG A 67 -22.21 -15.12 5.01
C ARG A 67 -21.17 -16.21 4.86
N ILE A 68 -19.90 -15.81 4.88
CA ILE A 68 -18.74 -16.68 5.03
C ILE A 68 -17.89 -16.12 6.18
N ARG A 69 -17.43 -17.00 7.06
CA ARG A 69 -16.59 -16.65 8.21
C ARG A 69 -15.31 -17.45 8.16
N PHE A 70 -14.19 -16.76 8.32
CA PHE A 70 -12.87 -17.34 8.50
C PHE A 70 -12.42 -17.06 9.92
N ASN A 71 -12.02 -18.10 10.66
CA ASN A 71 -11.51 -17.97 12.01
C ASN A 71 -10.18 -18.70 12.13
N SER A 72 -9.20 -18.14 12.84
CA SER A 72 -7.90 -18.80 13.06
C SER A 72 -8.06 -20.18 13.70
N ASP A 73 -9.05 -20.35 14.58
CA ASP A 73 -9.34 -21.61 15.27
C ASP A 73 -9.83 -22.71 14.32
N PHE A 74 -10.34 -22.35 13.13
CA PHE A 74 -10.73 -23.30 12.08
C PHE A 74 -9.53 -23.77 11.25
N ILE A 75 -8.42 -23.03 11.27
CA ILE A 75 -7.19 -23.37 10.55
C ILE A 75 -6.31 -24.24 11.44
N ASP A 76 -5.89 -23.71 12.59
CA ASP A 76 -5.09 -24.40 13.60
C ASP A 76 -5.22 -23.63 14.93
N LYS A 77 -5.51 -24.33 16.02
CA LYS A 77 -5.63 -23.75 17.37
C LYS A 77 -4.33 -23.10 17.87
N ASN A 78 -3.19 -23.43 17.25
CA ASN A 78 -1.90 -22.84 17.59
C ASN A 78 -1.60 -21.55 16.80
N VAL A 79 -2.44 -21.19 15.82
CA VAL A 79 -2.26 -19.98 15.03
C VAL A 79 -2.93 -18.80 15.73
N GLU A 80 -2.13 -17.80 16.10
CA GLU A 80 -2.59 -16.65 16.88
C GLU A 80 -3.51 -15.70 16.09
N ALA A 81 -3.38 -15.64 14.76
CA ALA A 81 -4.14 -14.72 13.93
C ALA A 81 -4.27 -15.21 12.48
N ILE A 82 -5.31 -14.77 11.78
CA ILE A 82 -5.45 -15.03 10.33
C ILE A 82 -4.52 -14.09 9.55
N ALA A 83 -4.40 -12.85 10.02
CA ALA A 83 -3.52 -11.85 9.42
C ALA A 83 -3.21 -10.73 10.41
N TRP A 84 -2.23 -9.90 10.03
CA TRP A 84 -1.77 -8.73 10.77
C TRP A 84 -1.97 -7.49 9.91
N ILE A 85 -2.48 -6.43 10.53
CA ILE A 85 -2.61 -5.12 9.91
C ILE A 85 -1.49 -4.23 10.38
N MET A 86 -0.83 -3.60 9.41
CA MET A 86 0.28 -2.69 9.62
C MET A 86 0.13 -1.50 8.69
N GLU A 87 0.44 -0.32 9.21
CA GLU A 87 0.46 0.90 8.41
C GLU A 87 1.70 0.93 7.49
N ASN A 88 1.52 1.36 6.25
CA ASN A 88 2.63 1.52 5.31
C ASN A 88 3.74 2.44 5.87
N HIS A 89 3.38 3.47 6.64
CA HIS A 89 4.34 4.36 7.29
C HIS A 89 5.22 3.63 8.32
N ASN A 90 4.72 2.60 9.00
CA ASN A 90 5.53 1.82 9.94
C ASN A 90 6.62 1.03 9.20
N ILE A 91 6.26 0.43 8.05
CA ILE A 91 7.19 -0.27 7.16
C ILE A 91 8.24 0.70 6.64
N GLN A 92 7.81 1.82 6.06
CA GLN A 92 8.71 2.85 5.52
C GLN A 92 9.66 3.41 6.59
N HIS A 93 9.13 3.74 7.78
CA HIS A 93 9.93 4.21 8.91
C HIS A 93 11.02 3.22 9.31
N ALA A 94 10.67 1.94 9.44
CA ALA A 94 11.62 0.89 9.82
C ALA A 94 12.78 0.77 8.82
N ILE A 95 12.47 0.88 7.53
CA ILE A 95 13.45 0.81 6.45
C ILE A 95 14.37 2.02 6.47
N LEU A 96 13.81 3.22 6.52
CA LEU A 96 14.58 4.46 6.57
C LEU A 96 15.50 4.48 7.81
N THR A 97 15.00 4.00 8.94
CA THR A 97 15.77 3.90 10.18
C THR A 97 16.94 2.92 10.02
N LYS A 98 16.70 1.74 9.46
CA LYS A 98 17.76 0.75 9.23
C LYS A 98 18.81 1.25 8.23
N LEU A 99 18.38 1.92 7.16
CA LEU A 99 19.29 2.57 6.20
C LEU A 99 20.14 3.65 6.88
N ALA A 100 19.54 4.48 7.74
CA ALA A 100 20.25 5.52 8.48
C ALA A 100 21.23 4.97 9.54
N GLN A 101 20.95 3.79 10.10
CA GLN A 101 21.84 3.09 11.04
C GLN A 101 23.04 2.47 10.31
N ASN A 102 22.86 2.02 9.07
CA ASN A 102 23.89 1.39 8.25
C ASN A 102 24.75 2.42 7.48
N LYS A 103 25.30 3.43 8.16
CA LYS A 103 26.13 4.48 7.51
C LYS A 103 27.45 3.94 6.92
N ASP A 104 27.94 2.81 7.43
CA ASP A 104 29.13 2.11 6.92
C ASP A 104 28.80 1.08 5.82
N SER A 105 27.53 1.02 5.38
CA SER A 105 27.14 0.16 4.26
C SER A 105 27.39 0.85 2.92
N ASN A 106 27.57 0.05 1.87
CA ASN A 106 27.71 0.53 0.48
C ASN A 106 26.40 1.11 -0.10
N VAL A 107 25.47 1.56 0.74
CA VAL A 107 24.15 2.08 0.35
C VAL A 107 24.10 3.57 0.62
N ASN A 108 23.76 4.36 -0.40
CA ASN A 108 23.60 5.80 -0.27
C ASN A 108 22.13 6.17 -0.48
N PHE A 109 21.55 6.86 0.49
CA PHE A 109 20.17 7.31 0.44
C PHE A 109 20.10 8.79 0.13
N LEU A 110 19.42 9.15 -0.95
CA LEU A 110 19.23 10.52 -1.40
C LEU A 110 17.77 10.95 -1.20
N GLU A 111 17.54 11.85 -0.25
CA GLU A 111 16.23 12.41 0.06
C GLU A 111 15.99 13.73 -0.68
N ASN A 112 14.72 14.17 -0.71
CA ASN A 112 14.29 15.46 -1.27
C ASN A 112 14.83 15.71 -2.69
N THR A 113 15.02 14.63 -3.44
CA THR A 113 15.65 14.65 -4.76
C THR A 113 14.76 13.88 -5.71
N LYS A 114 14.54 14.43 -6.90
CA LYS A 114 13.75 13.81 -7.97
C LYS A 114 14.67 13.50 -9.15
N VAL A 115 14.46 12.35 -9.79
CA VAL A 115 15.06 12.07 -11.10
C VAL A 115 14.29 12.86 -12.15
N GLU A 116 14.94 13.82 -12.79
CA GLU A 116 14.32 14.67 -13.82
C GLU A 116 14.45 14.06 -15.20
N ARG A 117 15.60 13.42 -15.46
CA ARG A 117 15.93 12.85 -16.77
C ARG A 117 16.84 11.64 -16.61
N ILE A 118 16.66 10.67 -17.50
CA ILE A 118 17.54 9.52 -17.64
C ILE A 118 17.97 9.49 -19.11
N MET A 119 19.27 9.33 -19.36
CA MET A 119 19.84 9.26 -20.71
C MET A 119 21.03 8.31 -20.73
N PHE A 120 21.37 7.80 -21.91
CA PHE A 120 22.72 7.31 -22.15
C PHE A 120 23.64 8.48 -22.45
N ASP A 121 24.88 8.38 -22.00
CA ASP A 121 25.85 9.41 -22.30
C ASP A 121 26.39 9.20 -23.71
N ASN A 122 26.54 10.29 -24.47
CA ASN A 122 27.17 10.26 -25.80
C ASN A 122 28.64 10.69 -25.74
N ILE A 123 29.26 10.62 -24.56
CA ILE A 123 30.66 10.97 -24.35
C ILE A 123 31.53 9.82 -24.82
N ASP A 124 32.41 10.10 -25.77
CA ASP A 124 33.43 9.16 -26.24
C ASP A 124 34.50 9.03 -25.16
N TYR A 125 34.48 7.91 -24.44
CA TYR A 125 35.39 7.60 -23.34
C TYR A 125 36.74 7.04 -23.84
N GLU A 126 37.23 7.49 -25.00
CA GLU A 126 38.45 6.97 -25.65
C GLU A 126 39.71 6.98 -24.75
N ASN A 127 39.70 7.76 -23.66
CA ASN A 127 40.80 7.87 -22.70
C ASN A 127 40.48 7.37 -21.28
N GLU A 128 39.30 6.79 -21.04
CA GLU A 128 38.98 6.16 -19.74
C GLU A 128 39.25 4.65 -19.78
N GLN A 129 39.63 4.09 -18.63
CA GLN A 129 39.98 2.68 -18.51
C GLN A 129 38.76 1.74 -18.66
N PHE A 130 37.55 2.30 -18.63
CA PHE A 130 36.28 1.59 -18.74
C PHE A 130 35.34 2.36 -19.69
N ASP A 131 34.68 1.63 -20.59
CA ASP A 131 33.60 2.18 -21.40
C ASP A 131 32.32 2.26 -20.54
N LEU A 132 31.87 3.48 -20.27
CA LEU A 132 30.68 3.79 -19.48
C LEU A 132 29.53 4.33 -20.34
N SER A 133 29.65 4.28 -21.67
CA SER A 133 28.63 4.77 -22.61
C SER A 133 27.29 4.03 -22.44
N ASP A 134 27.35 2.73 -22.13
CA ASP A 134 26.20 1.86 -21.92
C ASP A 134 25.53 2.03 -20.54
N TRP A 135 26.04 2.88 -19.66
CA TRP A 135 25.45 3.07 -18.33
C TRP A 135 24.40 4.19 -18.33
N PRO A 136 23.18 3.95 -17.82
CA PRO A 136 22.21 5.01 -17.63
C PRO A 136 22.75 6.12 -16.73
N THR A 137 22.60 7.35 -17.21
CA THR A 137 22.96 8.59 -16.52
C THR A 137 21.69 9.28 -16.05
N LEU A 138 21.58 9.48 -14.73
CA LEU A 138 20.45 10.13 -14.07
C LEU A 138 20.80 11.58 -13.76
N GLU A 139 19.97 12.50 -14.23
CA GLU A 139 20.00 13.90 -13.83
C GLU A 139 18.99 14.12 -12.71
N LEU A 140 19.49 14.60 -11.57
CA LEU A 140 18.68 14.85 -10.39
C LEU A 140 18.28 16.32 -10.30
N SER A 141 17.15 16.60 -9.66
CA SER A 141 16.61 17.95 -9.48
C SER A 141 17.50 18.91 -8.66
N ASN A 142 18.52 18.38 -8.01
CA ASN A 142 19.53 19.16 -7.29
C ASN A 142 20.79 19.42 -8.12
N GLY A 143 20.78 19.09 -9.42
CA GLY A 143 21.89 19.24 -10.36
C GLY A 143 22.95 18.15 -10.28
N ARG A 144 22.81 17.16 -9.38
CA ARG A 144 23.72 16.01 -9.36
C ARG A 144 23.44 15.09 -10.54
N ILE A 145 24.51 14.52 -11.08
CA ILE A 145 24.47 13.50 -12.12
C ILE A 145 24.98 12.21 -11.50
N LEU A 146 24.24 11.12 -11.67
CA LEU A 146 24.64 9.78 -11.23
C LEU A 146 24.74 8.85 -12.43
N LYS A 147 25.65 7.88 -12.40
CA LYS A 147 25.65 6.76 -13.34
C LYS A 147 25.50 5.44 -12.60
N ALA A 148 24.74 4.53 -13.19
CA ALA A 148 24.46 3.23 -12.60
C ALA A 148 24.64 2.10 -13.62
N ARG A 149 25.14 0.93 -13.18
CA ARG A 149 25.14 -0.28 -14.03
C ARG A 149 23.75 -0.88 -14.19
N LEU A 150 23.01 -0.89 -13.08
CA LEU A 150 21.65 -1.37 -13.00
C LEU A 150 20.75 -0.28 -12.42
N LEU A 151 19.69 0.05 -13.15
CA LEU A 151 18.66 0.97 -12.71
C LEU A 151 17.37 0.21 -12.39
N ILE A 152 16.90 0.34 -11.15
CA ILE A 152 15.66 -0.27 -10.67
C ILE A 152 14.61 0.81 -10.45
N GLY A 153 13.51 0.74 -11.19
CA GLY A 153 12.36 1.62 -11.03
C GLY A 153 11.37 1.07 -10.02
N ALA A 154 11.21 1.77 -8.90
CA ALA A 154 10.22 1.55 -7.85
C ALA A 154 9.43 2.84 -7.54
N ASP A 155 9.28 3.69 -8.56
CA ASP A 155 8.79 5.07 -8.54
C ASP A 155 7.29 5.19 -8.90
N GLY A 156 6.56 4.06 -8.82
CA GLY A 156 5.11 4.01 -8.93
C GLY A 156 4.58 4.19 -10.35
N ILE A 157 3.28 4.44 -10.47
CA ILE A 157 2.53 4.33 -11.75
C ILE A 157 3.06 5.22 -12.88
N ASN A 158 3.64 6.39 -12.56
CA ASN A 158 4.17 7.35 -13.53
C ASN A 158 5.70 7.25 -13.64
N SER A 159 6.22 6.02 -13.63
CA SER A 159 7.65 5.75 -13.57
C SER A 159 8.45 6.36 -14.72
N ILE A 160 9.47 7.14 -14.38
CA ILE A 160 10.43 7.66 -15.36
C ILE A 160 11.38 6.55 -15.82
N VAL A 161 11.73 5.61 -14.94
CA VAL A 161 12.58 4.45 -15.26
C VAL A 161 11.89 3.54 -16.28
N ARG A 162 10.61 3.23 -16.07
CA ARG A 162 9.82 2.42 -17.02
C ARG A 162 9.74 3.07 -18.39
N SER A 163 9.52 4.39 -18.40
CA SER A 163 9.39 5.17 -19.63
C SER A 163 10.73 5.22 -20.39
N PHE A 164 11.85 5.40 -19.66
CA PHE A 164 13.20 5.34 -20.22
C PHE A 164 13.54 3.96 -20.80
N ALA A 165 13.18 2.89 -20.08
CA ALA A 165 13.40 1.52 -20.52
C ALA A 165 12.43 1.06 -21.64
N ASN A 166 11.52 1.94 -22.08
CA ASN A 166 10.48 1.63 -23.07
C ASN A 166 9.66 0.37 -22.72
N ILE A 167 9.36 0.17 -21.44
CA ILE A 167 8.56 -0.96 -20.95
C ILE A 167 7.08 -0.59 -21.02
N GLU A 168 6.30 -1.38 -21.75
CA GLU A 168 4.86 -1.19 -21.84
C GLU A 168 4.16 -1.52 -20.51
N SER A 169 3.05 -0.81 -20.26
CA SER A 169 2.18 -1.10 -19.13
C SER A 169 0.78 -1.37 -19.61
N LEU A 170 0.27 -2.54 -19.27
CA LEU A 170 -1.09 -2.96 -19.57
C LEU A 170 -1.98 -2.75 -18.35
N GLY A 171 -3.21 -2.30 -18.58
CA GLY A 171 -4.24 -2.37 -17.56
C GLY A 171 -5.48 -1.56 -17.85
N TRP A 172 -6.37 -1.53 -16.86
CA TRP A 172 -7.75 -1.08 -17.00
C TRP A 172 -8.16 -0.22 -15.82
N ASP A 173 -9.00 0.78 -16.10
CA ASP A 173 -9.65 1.57 -15.06
C ASP A 173 -10.95 0.85 -14.69
N TYR A 174 -11.14 0.55 -13.41
CA TYR A 174 -12.30 -0.22 -12.93
C TYR A 174 -13.60 0.60 -12.91
N ASN A 175 -13.57 1.85 -13.40
CA ASN A 175 -14.65 2.84 -13.27
C ASN A 175 -15.24 2.87 -11.85
N ALA A 176 -14.35 2.76 -10.86
CA ALA A 176 -14.65 2.68 -9.44
C ALA A 176 -13.65 3.54 -8.67
N SER A 177 -14.10 4.10 -7.55
CA SER A 177 -13.27 4.84 -6.60
C SER A 177 -13.40 4.19 -5.22
N ALA A 178 -12.31 4.22 -4.44
CA ALA A 178 -12.34 3.82 -3.05
C ALA A 178 -12.31 5.05 -2.15
N VAL A 179 -13.26 5.12 -1.20
CA VAL A 179 -13.22 6.04 -0.08
C VAL A 179 -12.57 5.32 1.10
N VAL A 180 -11.54 5.92 1.68
CA VAL A 180 -10.88 5.40 2.87
C VAL A 180 -11.03 6.36 4.03
N ALA A 181 -11.08 5.83 5.25
CA ALA A 181 -11.17 6.60 6.48
C ALA A 181 -10.65 5.77 7.66
N THR A 182 -10.18 6.43 8.71
CA THR A 182 -9.93 5.77 10.00
C THR A 182 -11.09 6.06 10.93
N LEU A 183 -11.81 5.01 11.32
CA LEU A 183 -13.06 5.07 12.04
C LEU A 183 -12.83 4.76 13.51
N GLN A 184 -13.37 5.56 14.42
CA GLN A 184 -13.44 5.22 15.83
C GLN A 184 -14.65 4.32 16.05
N VAL A 185 -14.40 3.11 16.56
CA VAL A 185 -15.45 2.12 16.79
C VAL A 185 -15.90 2.12 18.24
N ASP A 186 -17.11 1.65 18.48
CA ASP A 186 -17.68 1.52 19.81
C ASP A 186 -16.82 0.59 20.70
N PRO A 187 -16.30 1.07 21.85
CA PRO A 187 -15.46 0.28 22.74
C PRO A 187 -16.22 -0.84 23.47
N LEU A 188 -17.56 -0.87 23.42
CA LEU A 188 -18.37 -1.93 24.01
C LEU A 188 -18.24 -3.26 23.25
N VAL A 189 -17.76 -3.23 22.01
CA VAL A 189 -17.57 -4.42 21.17
C VAL A 189 -16.09 -4.60 20.89
N GLU A 190 -15.59 -5.82 21.09
CA GLU A 190 -14.19 -6.12 20.87
C GLU A 190 -13.84 -6.02 19.38
N ASN A 191 -12.91 -5.12 19.03
CA ASN A 191 -12.54 -4.87 17.64
C ASN A 191 -11.45 -5.84 17.15
N ILE A 192 -11.78 -7.12 17.00
CA ILE A 192 -10.81 -8.20 16.67
C ILE A 192 -11.05 -8.89 15.33
N ALA A 193 -12.04 -8.42 14.57
CA ALA A 193 -12.47 -9.03 13.33
C ALA A 193 -12.35 -8.07 12.14
N ALA A 194 -11.95 -8.60 10.99
CA ALA A 194 -12.08 -7.93 9.70
C ALA A 194 -13.49 -8.16 9.14
N TRP A 195 -14.11 -7.10 8.63
CA TRP A 195 -15.47 -7.13 8.13
C TRP A 195 -15.49 -6.73 6.66
N GLN A 196 -16.25 -7.43 5.84
CA GLN A 196 -16.47 -7.04 4.46
C GLN A 196 -17.90 -7.33 4.02
N ARG A 197 -18.60 -6.27 3.61
CA ARG A 197 -19.94 -6.38 3.03
C ARG A 197 -19.88 -6.06 1.55
N PHE A 198 -20.44 -6.94 0.72
CA PHE A 198 -20.68 -6.66 -0.69
C PHE A 198 -22.01 -5.93 -0.87
N LEU A 199 -21.96 -4.67 -1.31
CA LEU A 199 -23.14 -3.91 -1.69
C LEU A 199 -23.27 -3.88 -3.22
N PRO A 200 -24.45 -3.60 -3.78
CA PRO A 200 -24.63 -3.51 -5.24
C PRO A 200 -23.70 -2.47 -5.89
N THR A 201 -23.35 -1.42 -5.16
CA THR A 201 -22.46 -0.34 -5.66
C THR A 201 -20.98 -0.66 -5.49
N GLY A 202 -20.64 -1.71 -4.74
CA GLY A 202 -19.26 -2.12 -4.44
C GLY A 202 -19.06 -2.45 -2.96
N PRO A 203 -17.97 -3.16 -2.61
CA PRO A 203 -17.76 -3.61 -1.24
C PRO A 203 -17.37 -2.48 -0.28
N ILE A 204 -17.80 -2.62 0.97
CA ILE A 204 -17.30 -1.86 2.11
C ILE A 204 -16.61 -2.82 3.08
N ALA A 205 -15.37 -2.50 3.46
CA ALA A 205 -14.58 -3.28 4.38
C ALA A 205 -14.14 -2.44 5.58
N MET A 206 -14.06 -3.09 6.75
CA MET A 206 -13.48 -2.54 7.96
C MET A 206 -12.42 -3.49 8.50
N LEU A 207 -11.26 -2.93 8.75
CA LEU A 207 -10.06 -3.63 9.13
C LEU A 207 -9.62 -3.15 10.52
N PRO A 208 -9.54 -4.03 11.52
CA PRO A 208 -9.28 -3.61 12.90
C PRO A 208 -7.85 -3.08 13.03
N ILE A 209 -7.70 -1.88 13.59
CA ILE A 209 -6.40 -1.32 13.99
C ILE A 209 -6.41 -1.02 15.50
N LYS A 210 -5.27 -0.64 16.08
CA LYS A 210 -5.15 -0.48 17.54
C LYS A 210 -5.99 0.69 18.07
N ASN A 211 -6.12 0.76 19.39
CA ASN A 211 -6.71 1.88 20.13
C ASN A 211 -8.18 2.18 19.82
N GLY A 212 -8.98 1.15 19.52
CA GLY A 212 -10.41 1.33 19.26
C GLY A 212 -10.71 1.96 17.90
N PHE A 213 -9.80 1.82 16.93
CA PHE A 213 -10.01 2.29 15.57
C PHE A 213 -10.10 1.13 14.56
N SER A 214 -10.75 1.38 13.42
CA SER A 214 -10.73 0.50 12.26
C SER A 214 -10.43 1.30 10.99
N SER A 215 -9.59 0.76 10.12
CA SER A 215 -9.38 1.30 8.77
C SER A 215 -10.52 0.85 7.88
N MET A 216 -11.17 1.79 7.21
CA MET A 216 -12.25 1.53 6.26
C MET A 216 -11.76 1.66 4.83
N VAL A 217 -12.22 0.76 3.97
CA VAL A 217 -12.12 0.89 2.53
C VAL A 217 -13.49 0.64 1.92
N TRP A 218 -14.04 1.63 1.24
CA TRP A 218 -15.34 1.53 0.58
C TRP A 218 -15.19 1.80 -0.91
N SER A 219 -15.21 0.72 -1.70
CA SER A 219 -15.21 0.79 -3.15
C SER A 219 -16.62 1.05 -3.67
N THR A 220 -16.78 2.05 -4.51
CA THR A 220 -18.07 2.42 -5.10
C THR A 220 -17.89 3.16 -6.43
N THR A 221 -18.99 3.58 -7.07
CA THR A 221 -18.92 4.39 -8.29
C THR A 221 -18.25 5.74 -8.01
N PRO A 222 -17.50 6.34 -8.97
CA PRO A 222 -16.82 7.61 -8.75
C PRO A 222 -17.74 8.74 -8.29
N THR A 223 -18.95 8.80 -8.85
CA THR A 223 -19.97 9.78 -8.46
C THR A 223 -20.39 9.61 -7.00
N LEU A 224 -20.66 8.38 -6.56
CA LEU A 224 -21.07 8.10 -5.18
C LEU A 224 -19.91 8.31 -4.20
N ALA A 225 -18.69 7.90 -4.56
CA ALA A 225 -17.49 8.12 -3.75
C ALA A 225 -17.26 9.62 -3.48
N SER A 226 -17.38 10.46 -4.51
CA SER A 226 -17.23 11.91 -4.37
C SER A 226 -18.27 12.52 -3.42
N LYS A 227 -19.52 12.05 -3.50
CA LYS A 227 -20.60 12.48 -2.58
C LYS A 227 -20.29 12.08 -1.14
N ILE A 228 -19.97 10.80 -0.92
CA ILE A 228 -19.62 10.25 0.41
C ILE A 228 -18.44 11.02 1.03
N ARG A 229 -17.38 11.26 0.24
CA ARG A 229 -16.18 12.00 0.70
C ARG A 229 -16.51 13.43 1.15
N LYS A 230 -17.50 14.09 0.55
CA LYS A 230 -17.83 15.49 0.83
C LYS A 230 -18.81 15.66 2.00
N LEU A 231 -19.41 14.58 2.49
CA LEU A 231 -20.36 14.67 3.61
C LEU A 231 -19.72 15.26 4.87
N PRO A 232 -20.47 16.04 5.67
CA PRO A 232 -20.07 16.34 7.04
C PRO A 232 -19.77 15.07 7.84
N SER A 233 -18.80 15.12 8.76
CA SER A 233 -18.34 13.94 9.51
C SER A 233 -19.47 13.18 10.19
N ASN A 234 -20.44 13.90 10.81
CA ASN A 234 -21.60 13.28 11.43
C ASN A 234 -22.45 12.47 10.44
N ASN A 235 -22.78 13.04 9.28
CA ASN A 235 -23.58 12.34 8.26
C ASN A 235 -22.79 11.18 7.64
N PHE A 236 -21.48 11.33 7.50
CA PHE A 236 -20.59 10.28 7.02
C PHE A 236 -20.59 9.06 7.96
N VAL A 237 -20.44 9.27 9.27
CA VAL A 237 -20.46 8.19 10.28
C VAL A 237 -21.77 7.41 10.20
N HIS A 238 -22.89 8.11 10.15
CA HIS A 238 -24.21 7.47 10.07
C HIS A 238 -24.44 6.77 8.73
N LEU A 239 -23.93 7.31 7.63
CA LEU A 239 -23.99 6.61 6.34
C LEU A 239 -23.12 5.35 6.33
N VAL A 240 -21.95 5.37 6.96
CA VAL A 240 -21.10 4.18 7.10
C VAL A 240 -21.80 3.13 7.96
N ASN A 241 -22.36 3.52 9.10
CA ASN A 241 -23.17 2.62 9.93
C ASN A 241 -24.36 2.05 9.14
N ALA A 242 -25.05 2.87 8.36
CA ALA A 242 -26.13 2.42 7.49
C ALA A 242 -25.64 1.41 6.43
N ALA A 243 -24.52 1.70 5.78
CA ALA A 243 -23.93 0.85 4.76
C ALA A 243 -23.52 -0.52 5.29
N ILE A 244 -23.16 -0.60 6.56
CA ILE A 244 -22.76 -1.85 7.21
C ILE A 244 -23.95 -2.62 7.75
N HIS A 245 -24.93 -1.95 8.37
CA HIS A 245 -25.95 -2.60 9.19
C HIS A 245 -27.31 -2.71 8.51
N LEU A 246 -27.73 -1.68 7.76
CA LEU A 246 -29.09 -1.60 7.24
C LEU A 246 -29.26 -2.38 5.94
N ARG A 247 -30.50 -2.72 5.60
CA ARG A 247 -30.84 -3.30 4.29
C ARG A 247 -30.46 -2.38 3.12
N VAL A 248 -30.21 -2.99 1.97
CA VAL A 248 -29.85 -2.26 0.74
C VAL A 248 -30.91 -1.22 0.36
N ALA A 249 -32.21 -1.53 0.46
CA ALA A 249 -33.28 -0.58 0.13
C ALA A 249 -33.25 0.69 1.02
N ASP A 250 -32.91 0.52 2.30
CA ASP A 250 -32.76 1.63 3.24
C ASP A 250 -31.53 2.49 2.91
N LEU A 251 -30.44 1.84 2.53
CA LEU A 251 -29.22 2.49 2.08
C LEU A 251 -29.40 3.26 0.76
N GLU A 252 -30.16 2.70 -0.18
CA GLU A 252 -30.52 3.36 -1.46
C GLU A 252 -31.29 4.65 -1.23
N TYR A 253 -32.22 4.67 -0.26
CA TYR A 253 -32.89 5.90 0.14
C TYR A 253 -31.90 6.94 0.67
N LEU A 254 -30.97 6.55 1.56
CA LEU A 254 -29.97 7.47 2.08
C LEU A 254 -29.06 8.02 0.98
N TYR A 255 -28.70 7.20 -0.01
CA TYR A 255 -27.96 7.65 -1.19
C TYR A 255 -28.72 8.73 -1.98
N SER A 256 -30.04 8.59 -2.11
CA SER A 256 -30.86 9.59 -2.81
C SER A 256 -30.93 10.93 -2.07
N GLN A 257 -30.57 10.96 -0.79
CA GLN A 257 -30.56 12.18 0.03
C GLN A 257 -29.17 12.81 0.20
N LEU A 258 -28.11 12.26 -0.40
CA LEU A 258 -26.74 12.77 -0.20
C LEU A 258 -26.53 14.22 -0.67
N GLU A 259 -27.34 14.68 -1.63
CA GLU A 259 -27.31 16.06 -2.14
C GLU A 259 -28.37 16.94 -1.47
N ASN A 260 -29.36 16.31 -0.82
CA ASN A 260 -30.46 16.99 -0.16
C ASN A 260 -30.16 17.04 1.33
N ASN A 261 -29.75 18.21 1.83
CA ASN A 261 -29.60 18.47 3.27
C ASN A 261 -30.95 18.51 4.04
N ALA A 262 -31.98 17.85 3.51
CA ALA A 262 -33.34 17.84 4.03
C ALA A 262 -33.54 16.82 5.16
N ILE A 263 -32.61 15.88 5.35
CA ILE A 263 -32.72 14.83 6.35
C ILE A 263 -31.60 14.88 7.39
N ASP A 264 -31.92 14.37 8.57
CA ASP A 264 -30.96 14.13 9.64
C ASP A 264 -30.55 12.65 9.59
N PHE A 265 -29.34 12.38 9.09
CA PHE A 265 -28.84 11.01 8.92
C PHE A 265 -28.78 10.22 10.24
N SER A 266 -28.61 10.90 11.38
CA SER A 266 -28.65 10.27 12.71
C SER A 266 -30.03 9.69 12.99
N LYS A 267 -31.06 10.53 12.86
CA LYS A 267 -32.45 10.12 13.11
C LYS A 267 -32.93 9.07 12.11
N GLU A 268 -32.55 9.20 10.84
CA GLU A 268 -32.91 8.23 9.81
C GLU A 268 -32.29 6.85 10.08
N PHE A 269 -31.03 6.81 10.55
CA PHE A 269 -30.35 5.58 10.93
C PHE A 269 -30.99 4.94 12.18
N GLU A 270 -31.16 5.72 13.26
CA GLU A 270 -31.78 5.24 14.51
C GLU A 270 -33.19 4.70 14.28
N TRP A 271 -34.00 5.41 13.51
CA TRP A 271 -35.36 4.98 13.19
C TRP A 271 -35.37 3.64 12.44
N ARG A 272 -34.53 3.47 11.41
CA ARG A 272 -34.44 2.23 10.64
C ARG A 272 -33.94 1.05 11.47
N GLN A 273 -32.92 1.27 12.29
CA GLN A 273 -32.44 0.25 13.21
C GLN A 273 -33.56 -0.20 14.17
N SER A 274 -34.38 0.73 14.66
CA SER A 274 -35.53 0.40 15.50
C SER A 274 -36.60 -0.43 14.77
N VAL A 275 -36.81 -0.17 13.48
CA VAL A 275 -37.76 -0.91 12.64
C VAL A 275 -37.25 -2.32 12.36
N GLU A 276 -35.97 -2.47 12.00
CA GLU A 276 -35.35 -3.79 11.74
C GLU A 276 -35.38 -4.67 12.99
N LYS A 277 -35.05 -4.10 14.16
CA LYS A 277 -35.11 -4.81 15.44
C LYS A 277 -36.52 -5.29 15.79
N LYS A 278 -37.54 -4.47 15.55
CA LYS A 278 -38.96 -4.85 15.72
C LYS A 278 -39.39 -5.93 14.74
N ALA A 279 -38.82 -5.94 13.54
CA ALA A 279 -39.08 -6.95 12.51
C ALA A 279 -38.35 -8.29 12.75
N GLY A 280 -37.55 -8.40 13.83
CA GLY A 280 -36.82 -9.62 14.14
C GLY A 280 -35.47 -9.76 13.43
N ILE A 281 -35.07 -8.77 12.63
CA ILE A 281 -33.83 -8.79 11.84
C ILE A 281 -32.64 -8.49 12.78
N GLY A 282 -31.59 -9.31 12.71
CA GLY A 282 -30.41 -9.18 13.59
C GLY A 282 -30.64 -9.68 15.03
N ASN A 283 -31.78 -10.32 15.32
CA ASN A 283 -32.04 -10.94 16.62
C ASN A 283 -31.44 -12.35 16.76
N ASN A 284 -30.81 -12.88 15.70
CA ASN A 284 -30.08 -14.13 15.78
C ASN A 284 -28.79 -13.92 16.58
N PRO A 285 -28.62 -14.53 17.77
CA PRO A 285 -27.43 -14.34 18.61
C PRO A 285 -26.16 -14.88 17.96
N GLU A 286 -26.25 -15.72 16.93
CA GLU A 286 -25.10 -16.19 16.15
C GLU A 286 -24.65 -15.19 15.08
N GLU A 287 -25.48 -14.20 14.74
CA GLU A 287 -25.12 -13.15 13.79
C GLU A 287 -24.34 -12.04 14.50
N ILE A 288 -23.02 -12.10 14.37
CA ILE A 288 -22.12 -11.05 14.84
C ILE A 288 -22.08 -9.94 13.78
N PHE A 289 -22.16 -8.69 14.23
CA PHE A 289 -22.06 -7.52 13.36
C PHE A 289 -20.82 -6.70 13.71
N PRO A 290 -20.32 -5.89 12.76
CA PRO A 290 -19.24 -4.97 13.05
C PRO A 290 -19.63 -4.00 14.18
N PRO A 291 -18.66 -3.51 14.96
CA PRO A 291 -18.94 -2.48 15.95
C PRO A 291 -19.49 -1.21 15.28
N LEU A 292 -20.39 -0.51 15.97
CA LEU A 292 -20.87 0.78 15.50
C LEU A 292 -19.72 1.79 15.42
N ILE A 293 -19.79 2.65 14.41
CA ILE A 293 -18.86 3.76 14.24
C ILE A 293 -19.38 4.94 15.04
N LEU A 294 -18.54 5.49 15.92
CA LEU A 294 -18.86 6.64 16.76
C LEU A 294 -18.33 7.94 16.16
N ASP A 295 -17.14 7.89 15.57
CA ASP A 295 -16.49 9.06 14.98
C ASP A 295 -15.50 8.67 13.87
N ILE A 296 -14.92 9.66 13.20
CA ILE A 296 -13.87 9.54 12.21
C ILE A 296 -12.64 10.35 12.65
N GLN A 297 -11.45 9.75 12.54
CA GLN A 297 -10.21 10.48 12.77
C GLN A 297 -10.09 11.65 11.78
N GLU A 298 -9.84 12.85 12.30
CA GLU A 298 -9.72 14.06 11.50
C GLU A 298 -8.68 13.89 10.38
N LYS A 299 -9.01 14.40 9.17
CA LYS A 299 -8.15 14.34 7.96
C LYS A 299 -7.77 12.93 7.47
N SER A 300 -8.35 11.87 8.04
CA SER A 300 -8.11 10.50 7.56
C SER A 300 -8.92 10.14 6.31
N ARG A 301 -9.95 10.93 5.97
CA ARG A 301 -10.84 10.65 4.84
C ARG A 301 -10.22 11.03 3.50
N ALA A 302 -10.05 10.05 2.62
CA ALA A 302 -9.56 10.25 1.27
C ALA A 302 -10.37 9.45 0.24
N GLU A 303 -10.23 9.82 -1.02
CA GLU A 303 -10.77 9.09 -2.17
C GLU A 303 -9.66 8.93 -3.20
N PHE A 304 -9.56 7.75 -3.79
CA PHE A 304 -8.68 7.50 -4.93
C PHE A 304 -9.36 6.59 -5.95
N PRO A 305 -9.06 6.77 -7.25
CA PRO A 305 -9.58 5.90 -8.30
C PRO A 305 -8.94 4.50 -8.20
N LEU A 306 -9.75 3.47 -8.42
CA LEU A 306 -9.28 2.10 -8.51
C LEU A 306 -8.84 1.80 -9.94
N LYS A 307 -7.57 1.45 -10.09
CA LYS A 307 -6.93 1.15 -11.37
C LYS A 307 -6.05 -0.08 -11.19
N MET A 308 -6.03 -0.94 -12.20
CA MET A 308 -5.02 -1.98 -12.31
C MET A 308 -4.07 -1.59 -13.43
N ARG A 309 -2.78 -1.62 -13.15
CA ARG A 309 -1.72 -1.51 -14.14
C ARG A 309 -0.65 -2.51 -13.76
N ASN A 310 -0.26 -3.33 -14.72
CA ASN A 310 0.88 -4.23 -14.59
C ASN A 310 1.94 -3.77 -15.60
N ALA A 311 3.21 -3.89 -15.23
CA ALA A 311 4.26 -3.92 -16.22
C ALA A 311 4.35 -5.32 -16.81
N GLU A 312 4.75 -5.44 -18.08
CA GLU A 312 4.92 -6.76 -18.70
C GLU A 312 6.10 -7.54 -18.12
N THR A 313 7.06 -6.86 -17.49
CA THR A 313 8.22 -7.46 -16.85
C THR A 313 7.94 -7.80 -15.38
N ASP A 314 8.08 -9.08 -15.04
CA ASP A 314 7.75 -9.66 -13.73
C ASP A 314 8.83 -9.42 -12.66
N VAL A 315 8.41 -8.97 -11.48
CA VAL A 315 9.20 -8.83 -10.24
C VAL A 315 9.92 -10.12 -9.86
N GLN A 316 9.35 -11.29 -10.17
CA GLN A 316 10.03 -12.57 -9.90
C GLN A 316 11.32 -12.74 -10.71
N SER A 317 11.39 -12.11 -11.89
CA SER A 317 12.62 -12.09 -12.69
C SER A 317 13.69 -11.23 -12.04
N LEU A 318 13.31 -10.13 -11.38
CA LEU A 318 14.23 -9.26 -10.62
C LEU A 318 14.89 -10.03 -9.47
N VAL A 319 14.08 -10.71 -8.64
CA VAL A 319 14.61 -11.45 -7.48
C VAL A 319 15.57 -12.54 -7.95
N LYS A 320 15.20 -13.29 -9.00
CA LYS A 320 16.08 -14.34 -9.57
C LYS A 320 17.38 -13.77 -10.14
N VAL A 321 17.33 -12.60 -10.77
CA VAL A 321 18.50 -11.95 -11.37
C VAL A 321 19.43 -11.43 -10.28
N ILE A 322 18.90 -10.73 -9.28
CA ILE A 322 19.69 -10.23 -8.14
C ILE A 322 20.27 -11.41 -7.36
N GLU A 323 19.44 -12.42 -7.05
CA GLU A 323 19.87 -13.63 -6.35
C GLU A 323 20.96 -14.37 -7.14
N HIS A 324 20.81 -14.52 -8.46
CA HIS A 324 21.82 -15.14 -9.32
C HIS A 324 23.12 -14.33 -9.35
N GLY A 325 23.07 -13.01 -9.49
CA GLY A 325 24.26 -12.14 -9.48
C GLY A 325 24.98 -12.16 -8.12
N VAL A 326 24.22 -12.15 -7.02
CA VAL A 326 24.76 -12.26 -5.66
C VAL A 326 25.39 -13.64 -5.41
N ILE A 327 24.79 -14.73 -5.89
CA ILE A 327 25.29 -16.10 -5.71
C ILE A 327 26.51 -16.37 -6.59
N THR A 328 26.49 -15.93 -7.85
CA THR A 328 27.51 -16.28 -8.84
C THR A 328 28.66 -15.29 -8.92
N GLY A 329 28.49 -14.08 -8.37
CA GLY A 329 29.44 -12.98 -8.54
C GLY A 329 29.57 -12.52 -10.00
N GLN A 330 28.61 -12.89 -10.87
CA GLN A 330 28.56 -12.41 -12.24
C GLN A 330 28.13 -10.95 -12.30
N ASP A 331 28.62 -10.28 -13.35
CA ASP A 331 28.21 -8.95 -13.73
C ASP A 331 26.71 -8.92 -14.06
N LEU A 332 25.95 -8.10 -13.33
CA LEU A 332 24.53 -7.88 -13.57
C LEU A 332 24.27 -7.04 -14.85
N GLY A 333 25.32 -6.49 -15.48
CA GLY A 333 25.25 -5.55 -16.60
C GLY A 333 24.55 -6.03 -17.87
N ASN A 334 24.26 -7.33 -18.03
CA ASN A 334 23.40 -7.80 -19.13
C ASN A 334 21.92 -7.41 -18.95
N LEU A 335 21.51 -7.01 -17.74
CA LEU A 335 20.19 -6.48 -17.44
C LEU A 335 20.36 -5.04 -16.97
N GLN A 336 20.19 -4.10 -17.89
CA GLN A 336 20.43 -2.68 -17.59
C GLN A 336 19.26 -2.03 -16.83
N TYR A 337 18.03 -2.52 -17.02
CA TYR A 337 16.80 -1.91 -16.49
C TYR A 337 15.83 -2.94 -15.95
N ILE A 338 15.29 -2.67 -14.76
CA ILE A 338 14.18 -3.45 -14.22
C ILE A 338 13.16 -2.51 -13.57
N TYR A 339 11.88 -2.76 -13.83
CA TYR A 339 10.77 -2.02 -13.22
C TYR A 339 9.89 -2.98 -12.43
N VAL A 340 9.45 -2.55 -11.24
CA VAL A 340 8.76 -3.37 -10.23
C VAL A 340 7.41 -2.79 -9.87
#